data_AF-A0A448I4N9-F1
#
_entry.id   AF-A0A448I4N9-F1
#
_cell.length_a   1.000
_cell.length_b   1.000
_cell.length_c   1.000
_cell.angle_alpha   90.00
_cell.angle_beta   90.00
_cell.angle_gamma   90.00
#
_symmetry.space_group_name_H-M   'P 1'
#
loop_
_entity.id
_entity.type
_entity.pdbx_description
1 polymer ?
#
loop_
_entity_poly.entity_id
_entity_poly.type
_entity_poly.pdbx_seq_one_letter_code
_entity_poly.pdbx_strand_id
1 'polypeptide(L)'
;MHNALESIRPQLDWACDALIPRDDYLGMPAATLAGLVETLLPRTLNARVDLLRPFVEAMSTLPAEPPSDPLGVLYGMDEASFEFVTRTIADAYFLSDEVNRTLKYPGPALC
;
A
#
# COMPACT_ATOMS: atom_id res chain seq x y z
N MET A 1 12.60 8.73 -8.45
CA MET A 1 11.59 8.08 -7.59
C MET A 1 10.29 7.80 -8.30
N HIS A 2 9.66 8.80 -8.93
CA HIS A 2 8.39 8.62 -9.65
C HIS A 2 8.43 7.46 -10.66
N ASN A 3 9.48 7.36 -11.49
CA ASN A 3 9.65 6.28 -12.47
C ASN A 3 9.70 4.84 -11.90
N ALA A 4 10.06 4.63 -10.62
CA ALA A 4 10.23 3.28 -10.08
C ALA A 4 8.91 2.69 -9.54
N LEU A 5 8.02 3.54 -9.02
CA LEU A 5 6.68 3.09 -8.62
C LEU A 5 5.77 2.96 -9.84
N GLU A 6 5.94 3.84 -10.83
CA GLU A 6 5.24 3.72 -12.12
C GLU A 6 5.53 2.38 -12.82
N SER A 7 6.76 1.84 -12.73
CA SER A 7 7.08 0.54 -13.34
C SER A 7 6.38 -0.66 -12.71
N ILE A 8 5.88 -0.52 -11.47
CA ILE A 8 5.12 -1.57 -10.75
C ILE A 8 3.68 -1.15 -10.49
N ARG A 9 3.19 -0.12 -11.19
CA ARG A 9 1.84 0.42 -11.00
C ARG A 9 0.75 -0.65 -11.13
N PRO A 10 0.79 -1.55 -12.14
CA PRO A 10 -0.22 -2.60 -12.27
C PRO A 10 -0.30 -3.52 -11.04
N GLN A 11 0.86 -3.89 -10.46
CA GLN A 11 0.93 -4.70 -9.25
C GLN A 11 0.36 -3.94 -8.04
N LEU A 12 0.69 -2.66 -7.91
CA LEU A 12 0.25 -1.83 -6.79
C LEU A 12 -1.27 -1.68 -6.75
N ASP A 13 -1.90 -1.46 -7.90
CA ASP A 13 -3.35 -1.19 -7.95
C ASP A 13 -4.16 -2.35 -7.36
N TRP A 14 -3.83 -3.60 -7.71
CA TRP A 14 -4.56 -4.76 -7.16
C TRP A 14 -4.05 -5.19 -5.78
N ALA A 15 -2.74 -5.17 -5.54
CA ALA A 15 -2.17 -5.68 -4.29
C ALA A 15 -2.56 -4.80 -3.09
N CYS A 16 -2.58 -3.48 -3.28
CA CYS A 16 -2.99 -2.55 -2.23
C CYS A 16 -4.45 -2.76 -1.82
N ASP A 17 -5.36 -2.93 -2.78
CA ASP A 17 -6.78 -3.14 -2.51
C ASP A 17 -7.06 -4.56 -1.97
N ALA A 18 -6.26 -5.55 -2.35
CA ALA A 18 -6.33 -6.88 -1.75
C ALA A 18 -5.93 -6.87 -0.27
N LEU A 19 -4.88 -6.11 0.09
CA LEU A 19 -4.40 -5.99 1.46
C LEU A 19 -5.29 -5.09 2.33
N ILE A 20 -5.80 -4.00 1.77
CA ILE A 20 -6.67 -3.04 2.45
C ILE A 20 -7.93 -2.87 1.59
N PRO A 21 -8.89 -3.80 1.70
CA PRO A 21 -10.15 -3.72 0.99
C PRO A 21 -11.04 -2.62 1.57
N ARG A 22 -12.02 -2.22 0.78
CA ARG A 22 -13.13 -1.39 1.26
C ARG A 22 -13.90 -2.13 2.36
N ASP A 23 -14.25 -1.42 3.42
CA ASP A 23 -15.18 -1.87 4.46
C ASP A 23 -16.29 -0.83 4.63
N ASP A 24 -17.46 -1.10 4.05
CA ASP A 24 -18.60 -0.18 4.11
C ASP A 24 -19.25 -0.12 5.50
N TYR A 25 -19.07 -1.14 6.35
CA TYR A 25 -19.60 -1.14 7.72
C TYR A 25 -18.80 -0.19 8.61
N LEU A 26 -17.47 -0.18 8.46
CA LEU A 26 -16.57 0.73 9.16
C LEU A 26 -16.39 2.07 8.45
N GLY A 27 -16.92 2.22 7.23
CA GLY A 27 -16.74 3.42 6.40
C GLY A 27 -15.30 3.61 5.92
N MET A 28 -14.54 2.53 5.81
CA MET A 28 -13.12 2.56 5.43
C MET A 28 -12.99 2.40 3.90
N PRO A 29 -12.32 3.35 3.21
CA PRO A 29 -12.09 3.23 1.78
C PRO A 29 -11.07 2.12 1.49
N ALA A 30 -11.15 1.51 0.30
CA ALA A 30 -10.05 0.70 -0.20
C ALA A 30 -8.77 1.54 -0.34
N ALA A 31 -7.61 0.90 -0.37
CA ALA A 31 -6.32 1.58 -0.47
C ALA A 31 -6.23 2.57 -1.65
N THR A 32 -6.61 2.14 -2.86
CA THR A 32 -6.57 2.99 -4.06
C THR A 32 -7.48 4.20 -3.91
N LEU A 33 -8.66 4.01 -3.35
CA LEU A 33 -9.62 5.10 -3.11
C LEU A 33 -9.15 6.09 -2.05
N ALA A 34 -8.31 5.65 -1.11
CA ALA A 34 -7.67 6.53 -0.14
C ALA A 34 -6.47 7.33 -0.72
N GLY A 35 -6.17 7.17 -2.01
CA GLY A 35 -5.02 7.80 -2.67
C GLY A 35 -3.69 7.17 -2.29
N LEU A 36 -3.69 5.90 -1.85
CA LEU A 36 -2.50 5.21 -1.39
C LEU A 36 -1.41 5.18 -2.47
N VAL A 37 -1.77 4.75 -3.68
CA VAL A 37 -0.80 4.49 -4.75
C VAL A 37 -0.29 5.79 -5.36
N GLU A 38 -1.16 6.79 -5.52
CA GLU A 38 -0.87 8.06 -6.18
C GLU A 38 -0.10 9.02 -5.27
N THR A 39 -0.39 9.02 -3.96
CA THR A 39 0.03 10.08 -3.07
C THR A 39 0.74 9.56 -1.83
N LEU A 40 0.10 8.68 -1.06
CA LEU A 40 0.57 8.35 0.29
C LEU A 40 1.81 7.46 0.27
N LEU A 41 1.80 6.40 -0.53
CA LEU A 41 2.93 5.47 -0.65
C LEU A 41 4.17 6.16 -1.27
N PRO A 42 4.07 6.94 -2.37
CA PRO A 42 5.17 7.77 -2.82
C PRO A 42 5.71 8.71 -1.74
N ARG A 43 4.84 9.35 -0.95
CA ARG A 43 5.25 10.25 0.15
C ARG A 43 6.01 9.48 1.24
N THR A 44 5.52 8.32 1.65
CA THR A 44 6.16 7.45 2.65
C THR A 44 7.55 7.00 2.19
N LEU A 45 7.65 6.51 0.94
CA LEU A 45 8.92 6.07 0.38
C LEU A 45 9.88 7.22 0.09
N ASN A 46 9.39 8.45 -0.11
CA ASN A 46 10.24 9.65 -0.22
C ASN A 46 10.85 10.01 1.14
N ALA A 47 10.08 9.85 2.23
CA ALA A 47 10.58 10.07 3.59
C ALA A 47 11.57 8.97 4.03
N ARG A 48 11.49 7.78 3.44
CA ARG A 48 12.34 6.62 3.71
C ARG A 48 12.89 6.00 2.42
N VAL A 49 13.75 6.76 1.75
CA VAL A 49 14.33 6.38 0.44
C VAL A 49 15.10 5.06 0.47
N ASP A 50 15.57 4.64 1.64
CA ASP A 50 16.21 3.34 1.87
C ASP A 50 15.26 2.16 1.63
N LEU A 51 13.96 2.37 1.82
CA LEU A 51 12.93 1.33 1.64
C LEU A 51 12.44 1.21 0.19
N LEU A 52 12.68 2.22 -0.65
CA LEU A 52 12.12 2.27 -2.01
C LEU A 52 12.58 1.09 -2.87
N ARG A 53 13.89 0.84 -2.93
CA ARG A 53 14.43 -0.22 -3.79
C ARG A 53 13.94 -1.61 -3.34
N PRO A 54 14.09 -1.99 -2.05
CA PRO A 54 13.55 -3.27 -1.56
C PRO A 54 12.04 -3.42 -1.83
N PHE A 55 11.27 -2.33 -1.70
CA PHE A 55 9.83 -2.37 -1.92
C PHE A 55 9.48 -2.63 -3.39
N VAL A 56 10.16 -1.93 -4.30
CA VAL A 56 9.98 -2.15 -5.73
C VAL A 56 10.42 -3.56 -6.13
N GLU A 57 11.53 -4.07 -5.58
CA GLU A 57 12.01 -5.42 -5.84
C GLU A 57 10.99 -6.48 -5.38
N ALA A 58 10.46 -6.36 -4.16
CA ALA A 58 9.45 -7.28 -3.65
C ALA A 58 8.17 -7.26 -4.50
N MET A 59 7.63 -6.07 -4.81
CA MET A 59 6.42 -5.92 -5.62
C MET A 59 6.62 -6.37 -7.09
N SER A 60 7.82 -6.25 -7.64
CA SER A 60 8.13 -6.67 -9.02
C SER A 60 8.04 -8.18 -9.22
N THR A 61 8.05 -8.97 -8.14
CA THR A 61 7.86 -10.44 -8.21
C THR A 61 6.41 -10.84 -8.48
N LEU A 62 5.48 -9.93 -8.24
CA LEU A 62 4.04 -10.17 -8.39
C LEU A 62 3.60 -10.02 -9.86
N PRO A 63 2.54 -10.74 -10.28
CA PRO A 63 1.97 -10.58 -11.61
C PRO A 63 1.42 -9.16 -11.80
N ALA A 64 1.66 -8.60 -12.99
CA ALA A 64 1.15 -7.28 -13.35
C ALA A 64 -0.39 -7.24 -13.43
N GLU A 65 -1.02 -8.35 -13.83
CA GLU A 65 -2.48 -8.49 -13.83
C GLU A 65 -2.97 -9.08 -12.50
N PRO A 66 -4.15 -8.66 -12.00
CA PRO A 66 -4.73 -9.21 -10.79
C PRO A 66 -4.99 -10.72 -10.95
N PRO A 67 -4.44 -11.58 -10.08
CA PRO A 67 -4.72 -13.01 -10.11
C PRO A 67 -6.14 -13.29 -9.59
N SER A 68 -6.64 -14.51 -9.83
CA SER A 68 -7.95 -14.94 -9.30
C SER A 68 -8.01 -15.02 -7.77
N ASP A 69 -6.86 -15.25 -7.13
CA ASP A 69 -6.69 -15.23 -5.67
C ASP A 69 -5.55 -14.26 -5.28
N PRO A 70 -5.85 -12.95 -5.16
CA PRO A 70 -4.87 -11.93 -4.81
C PRO A 70 -4.15 -12.17 -3.48
N LEU A 71 -4.90 -12.53 -2.43
CA LEU A 71 -4.31 -12.77 -1.11
C LEU A 71 -3.46 -14.03 -1.11
N GLY A 72 -3.89 -15.11 -1.78
CA GLY A 72 -3.08 -16.32 -1.92
C GLY A 72 -1.75 -16.07 -2.62
N VAL A 73 -1.72 -15.21 -3.65
CA VAL A 73 -0.47 -14.80 -4.31
C VAL A 73 0.43 -13.98 -3.37
N LEU A 74 -0.15 -13.05 -2.62
CA LEU A 74 0.61 -12.25 -1.65
C LEU A 74 1.19 -13.12 -0.52
N TYR A 75 0.43 -14.09 -0.02
CA TYR A 75 0.91 -15.08 0.96
C TYR A 75 1.97 -16.05 0.39
N GLY A 76 2.12 -16.12 -0.94
CA GLY A 76 3.16 -16.90 -1.61
C GLY A 76 4.54 -16.23 -1.60
N MET A 77 4.64 -14.95 -1.20
CA MET A 77 5.91 -14.28 -0.97
C MET A 77 6.66 -14.92 0.21
N ASP A 78 7.99 -14.76 0.27
CA ASP A 78 8.69 -15.10 1.51
C ASP A 78 8.20 -14.21 2.67
N GLU A 79 8.25 -14.76 3.88
CA GLU A 79 7.68 -14.13 5.08
C GLU A 79 8.21 -12.69 5.30
N ALA A 80 9.51 -12.48 5.08
CA ALA A 80 10.12 -11.17 5.27
C ALA A 80 9.64 -10.16 4.23
N SER A 81 9.53 -10.55 2.96
CA SER A 81 8.98 -9.70 1.90
C SER A 81 7.50 -9.39 2.13
N PHE A 82 6.70 -10.39 2.54
CA PHE A 82 5.30 -10.19 2.85
C PHE A 82 5.11 -9.22 4.02
N GLU A 83 5.80 -9.43 5.14
CA GLU A 83 5.74 -8.53 6.30
C GLU A 83 6.15 -7.11 5.90
N PHE A 84 7.25 -6.97 5.15
CA PHE A 84 7.77 -5.67 4.75
C PHE A 84 6.80 -4.91 3.84
N VAL A 85 6.23 -5.56 2.82
CA VAL A 85 5.28 -4.94 1.88
C VAL A 85 3.99 -4.55 2.60
N THR A 86 3.41 -5.48 3.35
CA THR A 86 2.14 -5.23 4.07
C THR A 86 2.26 -4.09 5.07
N ARG A 87 3.34 -4.08 5.85
CA ARG A 87 3.60 -3.01 6.82
C ARG A 87 3.81 -1.67 6.14
N THR A 88 4.58 -1.62 5.05
CA THR A 88 4.82 -0.37 4.31
C THR A 88 3.51 0.20 3.73
N ILE A 89 2.65 -0.66 3.18
CA ILE A 89 1.34 -0.29 2.62
C ILE A 89 0.41 0.20 3.74
N ALA A 90 0.31 -0.52 4.86
CA ALA A 90 -0.50 -0.12 6.01
C ALA A 90 -0.03 1.20 6.62
N ASP A 91 1.28 1.34 6.86
CA ASP A 91 1.87 2.56 7.41
C ASP A 91 1.56 3.78 6.53
N ALA A 92 1.64 3.63 5.20
CA ALA A 92 1.29 4.70 4.27
C ALA A 92 -0.21 5.00 4.25
N TYR A 93 -1.08 3.99 4.31
CA TYR A 93 -2.54 4.17 4.30
C TYR A 93 -3.04 4.97 5.50
N PHE A 94 -2.51 4.71 6.70
CA PHE A 94 -2.84 5.46 7.91
C PHE A 94 -2.25 6.88 7.96
N LEU A 95 -1.55 7.34 6.92
CA LEU A 95 -1.25 8.76 6.73
C LEU A 95 -2.37 9.55 6.04
N SER A 96 -3.43 8.87 5.56
CA SER A 96 -4.59 9.54 4.96
C SER A 96 -5.39 10.31 6.01
N ASP A 97 -5.59 11.62 5.77
CA ASP A 97 -6.45 12.46 6.61
C ASP A 97 -7.91 11.98 6.62
N GLU A 98 -8.38 11.41 5.51
CA GLU A 98 -9.72 10.85 5.41
C GLU A 98 -9.87 9.62 6.31
N VAL A 99 -8.93 8.66 6.19
CA VAL A 99 -8.89 7.45 7.03
C VAL A 99 -8.79 7.82 8.50
N ASN A 100 -7.88 8.73 8.85
CA ASN A 100 -7.68 9.19 10.23
C ASN A 100 -8.94 9.86 10.80
N ARG A 101 -9.65 10.66 10.00
CA ARG A 101 -10.94 11.24 10.39
C ARG A 101 -12.00 10.18 10.65
N THR A 102 -12.10 9.16 9.80
CA THR A 102 -13.02 8.02 9.99
C THR A 102 -12.72 7.28 11.29
N LEU A 103 -11.44 7.07 11.59
CA LEU A 103 -10.99 6.43 12.83
C LEU A 103 -11.11 7.33 14.07
N LYS A 104 -11.48 8.61 13.91
CA LYS A 104 -11.45 9.62 14.98
C LYS A 104 -10.08 9.72 15.65
N TYR A 105 -9.03 9.45 14.88
CA TYR A 105 -7.64 9.54 15.28
C TYR A 105 -7.03 10.76 14.59
N PRO A 106 -6.46 11.74 15.33
CA PRO A 106 -5.94 12.96 14.73
C PRO A 106 -4.68 12.74 13.86
N GLY A 107 -4.09 11.54 13.90
CA GLY A 107 -2.87 11.24 13.16
C GLY A 107 -1.64 11.97 13.73
N PRO A 108 -0.45 11.69 13.16
CA PRO A 108 0.78 12.40 13.49
C PRO A 108 0.87 13.82 12.87
N ALA A 109 -0.04 14.20 11.96
CA ALA A 109 -0.02 15.50 11.28
C ALA A 109 -0.58 16.67 12.13
N LEU A 110 -1.23 16.36 13.26
CA LEU A 110 -1.80 17.33 14.20
C LEU A 110 -1.09 17.33 15.57
N CYS A 111 0.07 16.68 15.67
CA CYS A 111 0.94 16.69 16.86
C CYS A 111 2.15 17.61 16.66
#